data_AF-A0A6N7FRS0-F1
#
_entry.id   AF-A0A6N7FRS0-F1
#
_cell.length_a   1.000
_cell.length_b   1.000
_cell.length_c   1.000
_cell.angle_alpha   90.00
_cell.angle_beta   90.00
_cell.angle_gamma   90.00
#
_symmetry.space_group_name_H-M   'P 1'
#
loop_
_entity.id
_entity.type
_entity.pdbx_description
1 polymer ?
#
loop_
_entity_poly.entity_id
_entity_poly.type
_entity_poly.pdbx_seq_one_letter_code
_entity_poly.pdbx_strand_id
1 'polypeptide(L)'
;MEPRTKRKTWMAAAGAALATVASAQGVPGPSSTFQSTPPVRVLDTRTGLGVVDSEIAPIGPAERITLDLTEALAGFDPGPNAVVVNVGVEGGSAQSFVALLPFEADAGATSNVNFDAGQTIANQATVQLGGTNQIDIFNAAGSVDVFIDLQGVFGNIV
;
A
#
# COMPACT_ATOMS: atom_id res chain seq x y z
N MET A 1 -18.59 -57.90 13.68
CA MET A 1 -18.07 -57.72 12.31
C MET A 1 -17.76 -56.24 12.18
N GLU A 2 -16.55 -55.86 12.56
CA GLU A 2 -16.11 -54.47 12.76
C GLU A 2 -15.87 -53.77 11.42
N PRO A 3 -16.42 -52.57 11.15
CA PRO A 3 -16.02 -51.82 9.97
C PRO A 3 -14.65 -51.15 10.20
N ARG A 4 -13.68 -51.57 9.39
CA ARG A 4 -12.30 -51.06 9.37
C ARG A 4 -12.29 -49.59 8.95
N THR A 5 -12.05 -48.69 9.90
CA THR A 5 -11.81 -47.25 9.69
C THR A 5 -10.58 -47.05 8.80
N LYS A 6 -10.74 -46.45 7.60
CA LYS A 6 -9.62 -46.01 6.77
C LYS A 6 -8.94 -44.82 7.45
N ARG A 7 -7.81 -45.05 8.10
CA ARG A 7 -6.90 -43.99 8.58
C ARG A 7 -6.26 -43.32 7.35
N LYS A 8 -6.65 -42.07 7.10
CA LYS A 8 -6.03 -41.19 6.11
C LYS A 8 -4.79 -40.58 6.79
N THR A 9 -3.66 -41.29 6.71
CA THR A 9 -2.37 -40.78 7.18
C THR A 9 -1.89 -39.72 6.20
N TRP A 10 -1.89 -38.45 6.61
CA TRP A 10 -1.14 -37.41 5.93
C TRP A 10 0.28 -37.40 6.50
N MET A 11 1.26 -37.81 5.71
CA MET A 11 2.67 -37.54 5.99
C MET A 11 2.94 -36.09 5.56
N ALA A 12 3.16 -35.20 6.52
CA ALA A 12 3.79 -33.91 6.26
C ALA A 12 5.30 -34.14 6.16
N ALA A 13 5.86 -34.05 4.96
CA ALA A 13 7.30 -33.90 4.77
C ALA A 13 7.65 -32.44 5.06
N ALA A 14 8.20 -32.17 6.24
CA ALA A 14 8.81 -30.88 6.56
C ALA A 14 10.18 -30.80 5.87
N GLY A 15 10.19 -30.31 4.62
CA GLY A 15 11.41 -29.86 3.96
C GLY A 15 11.67 -28.41 4.37
N ALA A 16 12.58 -28.20 5.31
CA ALA A 16 13.06 -26.85 5.64
C ALA A 16 13.87 -26.32 4.45
N ALA A 17 13.24 -25.47 3.62
CA ALA A 17 13.97 -24.66 2.66
C ALA A 17 14.66 -23.52 3.42
N LEU A 18 15.99 -23.53 3.45
CA LEU A 18 16.77 -22.38 3.86
C LEU A 18 16.50 -21.26 2.84
N ALA A 19 15.65 -20.31 3.20
CA ALA A 19 15.55 -19.06 2.44
C ALA A 19 16.82 -18.25 2.73
N THR A 20 17.71 -18.15 1.74
CA THR A 20 18.77 -17.15 1.76
C THR A 20 18.12 -15.78 1.85
N VAL A 21 18.29 -15.11 2.99
CA VAL A 21 17.97 -13.68 3.10
C VAL A 21 19.04 -12.96 2.28
N ALA A 22 18.75 -12.72 1.00
CA ALA A 22 19.52 -11.75 0.24
C ALA A 22 19.18 -10.39 0.85
N SER A 23 20.01 -9.91 1.76
CA SER A 23 20.02 -8.48 2.08
C SER A 23 20.48 -7.78 0.81
N ALA A 24 19.54 -7.29 0.01
CA ALA A 24 19.82 -6.27 -0.99
C ALA A 24 20.24 -5.03 -0.20
N GLN A 25 21.52 -4.97 0.16
CA GLN A 25 22.17 -3.69 0.40
C GLN A 25 22.16 -3.01 -0.96
N GLY A 26 21.10 -2.23 -1.21
CA GLY A 26 20.98 -1.46 -2.43
C GLY A 26 22.27 -0.68 -2.62
N VAL A 27 22.90 -0.85 -3.78
CA VAL A 27 23.87 0.13 -4.29
C VAL A 27 23.27 1.51 -4.03
N PRO A 28 23.99 2.49 -3.43
CA PRO A 28 23.44 3.82 -3.27
C PRO A 28 22.97 4.28 -4.64
N GLY A 29 21.65 4.37 -4.81
CA GLY A 29 21.09 5.01 -5.99
C GLY A 29 21.62 6.44 -6.07
N PRO A 30 21.46 7.13 -7.21
CA PRO A 30 21.70 8.57 -7.24
C PRO A 30 21.04 9.22 -6.03
N SER A 31 21.73 10.17 -5.41
CA SER A 31 21.22 10.90 -4.25
C SER A 31 19.84 11.46 -4.57
N SER A 32 18.79 10.89 -3.97
CA SER A 32 17.45 11.44 -4.07
C SER A 32 17.33 12.60 -3.09
N THR A 33 16.79 13.71 -3.56
CA THR A 33 16.52 14.88 -2.73
C THR A 33 15.03 15.01 -2.52
N PHE A 34 14.65 15.38 -1.30
CA PHE A 34 13.26 15.69 -1.01
C PHE A 34 12.86 17.02 -1.67
N GLN A 35 11.77 17.00 -2.41
CA GLN A 35 11.14 18.18 -2.99
C GLN A 35 9.72 18.28 -2.42
N SER A 36 9.47 19.33 -1.63
CA SER A 36 8.14 19.55 -1.05
C SER A 36 7.15 20.05 -2.09
N THR A 37 5.91 19.58 -2.00
CA THR A 37 4.77 20.14 -2.72
C THR A 37 3.84 20.84 -1.75
N PRO A 38 3.07 21.85 -2.17
CA PRO A 38 1.84 22.19 -1.48
C PRO A 38 1.00 20.90 -1.28
N PRO A 39 0.39 20.68 -0.12
CA PRO A 39 -0.47 19.53 0.08
C PRO A 39 -1.58 19.47 -0.98
N VAL A 40 -1.68 18.36 -1.71
CA VAL A 40 -2.72 18.13 -2.72
C VAL A 40 -3.41 16.80 -2.43
N ARG A 41 -4.74 16.82 -2.30
CA ARG A 41 -5.56 15.61 -2.22
C ARG A 41 -5.50 14.88 -3.56
N VAL A 42 -4.92 13.68 -3.56
CA VAL A 42 -4.76 12.84 -4.75
C VAL A 42 -5.68 11.62 -4.75
N LEU A 43 -6.18 11.20 -3.58
CA LEU A 43 -7.16 10.12 -3.43
C LEU A 43 -8.22 10.52 -2.40
N ASP A 44 -9.48 10.23 -2.69
CA ASP A 44 -10.57 10.28 -1.72
C ASP A 44 -11.71 9.32 -2.12
N THR A 45 -11.79 8.16 -1.45
CA THR A 45 -12.78 7.10 -1.77
C THR A 45 -14.22 7.55 -1.54
N ARG A 46 -14.43 8.56 -0.70
CA ARG A 46 -15.76 9.12 -0.41
C ARG A 46 -16.32 9.91 -1.58
N THR A 47 -15.44 10.45 -2.43
CA THR A 47 -15.83 11.29 -3.58
C THR A 47 -15.46 10.66 -4.93
N GLY A 48 -14.69 9.58 -4.93
CA GLY A 48 -14.18 8.92 -6.14
C GLY A 48 -12.92 9.56 -6.73
N LEU A 49 -12.35 10.57 -6.07
CA LEU A 49 -11.12 11.22 -6.51
C LEU A 49 -9.96 10.22 -6.49
N GLY A 50 -9.21 10.12 -7.59
CA GLY A 50 -8.00 9.30 -7.68
C GLY A 50 -8.22 7.79 -7.71
N VAL A 51 -9.48 7.34 -7.69
CA VAL A 51 -9.84 5.92 -7.76
C VAL A 51 -9.82 5.51 -9.23
N VAL A 52 -8.85 4.66 -9.61
CA VAL A 52 -8.78 4.06 -10.95
C VAL A 52 -9.44 2.68 -10.88
N ASP A 53 -10.38 2.42 -11.77
CA ASP A 53 -11.05 1.12 -11.95
C ASP A 53 -11.88 0.58 -10.77
N SER A 54 -12.23 1.39 -9.77
CA SER A 54 -13.12 1.00 -8.67
C SER A 54 -14.32 1.92 -8.51
N GLU A 55 -15.42 1.41 -7.97
CA GLU A 55 -16.62 2.20 -7.64
C GLU A 55 -16.31 3.18 -6.50
N ILE A 56 -17.11 4.27 -6.41
CA ILE A 56 -17.06 5.19 -5.27
C ILE A 56 -17.58 4.43 -4.04
N ALA A 57 -16.67 3.81 -3.31
CA ALA A 57 -16.97 2.97 -2.17
C ALA A 57 -15.77 2.91 -1.20
N PRO A 58 -16.03 2.66 0.11
CA PRO A 58 -14.99 2.30 1.05
C PRO A 58 -14.21 1.07 0.57
N ILE A 59 -12.91 1.02 0.83
CA ILE A 59 -12.06 -0.14 0.53
C ILE A 59 -12.46 -1.28 1.46
N GLY A 60 -12.91 -2.40 0.90
CA GLY A 60 -13.35 -3.60 1.60
C GLY A 60 -12.24 -4.46 2.20
N PRO A 61 -12.58 -5.65 2.72
CA PRO A 61 -11.64 -6.50 3.44
C PRO A 61 -10.73 -7.24 2.48
N ALA A 62 -9.43 -7.21 2.76
CA ALA A 62 -8.39 -7.73 1.88
C ALA A 62 -8.47 -7.17 0.44
N GLU A 63 -9.07 -6.00 0.27
CA GLU A 63 -9.20 -5.33 -1.01
C GLU A 63 -8.02 -4.41 -1.25
N ARG A 64 -7.71 -4.24 -2.54
CA ARG A 64 -6.66 -3.37 -3.04
C ARG A 64 -7.21 -2.48 -4.14
N ILE A 65 -6.90 -1.20 -4.08
CA ILE A 65 -7.13 -0.25 -5.16
C ILE A 65 -5.80 0.37 -5.58
N THR A 66 -5.71 0.81 -6.84
CA THR A 66 -4.53 1.48 -7.37
C THR A 66 -4.79 2.97 -7.49
N LEU A 67 -3.79 3.76 -7.07
CA LEU A 67 -3.74 5.19 -7.28
C LEU A 67 -2.69 5.51 -8.34
N ASP A 68 -3.13 6.15 -9.42
CA ASP A 68 -2.26 6.72 -10.45
C ASP A 68 -1.91 8.17 -10.10
N LEU A 69 -0.63 8.46 -9.94
CA LEU A 69 -0.10 9.78 -9.60
C LEU A 69 0.49 10.52 -10.80
N THR A 70 0.32 10.01 -12.03
CA THR A 70 0.92 10.59 -13.23
C THR A 70 0.61 12.08 -13.38
N GLU A 71 -0.65 12.48 -13.25
CA GLU A 71 -1.06 13.89 -13.33
C GLU A 71 -0.51 14.72 -12.17
N ALA A 72 -0.50 14.16 -10.95
CA ALA A 72 0.03 14.84 -9.77
C ALA A 72 1.57 15.03 -9.85
N LEU A 73 2.25 14.21 -10.65
CA LEU A 73 3.70 14.17 -10.76
C LEU A 73 4.23 14.73 -12.10
N ALA A 74 3.36 15.23 -12.98
CA ALA A 74 3.72 15.70 -14.33
C ALA A 74 4.74 16.85 -14.34
N GLY A 75 4.90 17.59 -13.23
CA GLY A 75 5.84 18.71 -13.11
C GLY A 75 7.27 18.33 -12.69
N PHE A 76 7.56 17.05 -12.45
CA PHE A 76 8.86 16.59 -11.97
C PHE A 76 9.68 15.95 -13.11
N ASP A 77 10.87 16.51 -13.39
CA ASP A 77 11.82 15.99 -14.37
C ASP A 77 13.27 16.02 -13.81
N PRO A 78 13.98 14.89 -13.72
CA PRO A 78 13.48 13.54 -13.97
C PRO A 78 12.37 13.15 -12.99
N GLY A 79 11.48 12.26 -13.43
CA GLY A 79 10.37 11.76 -12.62
C GLY A 79 10.85 11.21 -11.26
N PRO A 80 10.05 11.40 -10.18
CA PRO A 80 10.43 10.96 -8.85
C PRO A 80 10.42 9.43 -8.74
N ASN A 81 11.11 8.90 -7.74
CA ASN A 81 11.13 7.46 -7.43
C ASN A 81 10.28 7.08 -6.21
N ALA A 82 9.91 8.06 -5.39
CA ALA A 82 9.05 7.87 -4.24
C ALA A 82 8.24 9.14 -3.94
N VAL A 83 7.10 8.94 -3.29
CA VAL A 83 6.22 10.02 -2.83
C VAL A 83 6.15 10.03 -1.32
N VAL A 84 6.01 11.24 -0.76
CA VAL A 84 5.70 11.47 0.65
C VAL A 84 4.25 11.90 0.73
N VAL A 85 3.45 11.13 1.44
CA VAL A 85 2.01 11.32 1.53
C VAL A 85 1.55 11.30 2.97
N ASN A 86 0.44 11.98 3.23
CA ASN A 86 -0.35 11.76 4.43
C ASN A 86 -1.57 10.91 4.03
N VAL A 87 -1.63 9.69 4.57
CA VAL A 87 -2.78 8.80 4.40
C VAL A 87 -3.68 8.91 5.61
N GLY A 88 -4.96 9.13 5.36
CA GLY A 88 -5.99 9.16 6.37
C GLY A 88 -7.06 8.10 6.11
N VAL A 89 -7.64 7.63 7.19
CA VAL A 89 -8.78 6.71 7.19
C VAL A 89 -9.95 7.34 7.91
N GLU A 90 -11.17 6.98 7.51
CA GLU A 90 -12.41 7.43 8.15
C GLU A 90 -13.43 6.29 8.22
N GLY A 91 -14.15 6.20 9.33
CA GLY A 91 -15.37 5.40 9.43
C GLY A 91 -15.16 3.88 9.34
N GLY A 92 -13.98 3.37 9.67
CA GLY A 92 -13.66 1.94 9.59
C GLY A 92 -14.71 1.04 10.28
N SER A 93 -15.10 -0.07 9.67
CA SER A 93 -16.14 -0.96 10.24
C SER A 93 -15.60 -2.01 11.21
N ALA A 94 -14.28 -2.21 11.26
CA ALA A 94 -13.59 -3.11 12.18
C ALA A 94 -12.19 -2.59 12.50
N GLN A 95 -11.53 -3.17 13.50
CA GLN A 95 -10.10 -2.97 13.70
C GLN A 95 -9.34 -3.49 12.48
N SER A 96 -8.49 -2.65 11.91
CA SER A 96 -7.77 -2.96 10.67
C SER A 96 -6.53 -2.07 10.52
N PHE A 97 -5.84 -2.23 9.39
CA PHE A 97 -4.82 -1.32 8.92
C PHE A 97 -4.92 -1.08 7.41
N VAL A 98 -4.48 0.12 7.01
CA VAL A 98 -4.19 0.46 5.62
C VAL A 98 -2.69 0.38 5.36
N ALA A 99 -2.33 -0.27 4.27
CA ALA A 99 -0.97 -0.35 3.74
C ALA A 99 -0.87 0.39 2.40
N LEU A 100 0.17 1.19 2.25
CA LEU A 100 0.57 1.78 0.97
C LEU A 100 1.75 0.98 0.43
N LEU A 101 1.62 0.52 -0.81
CA LEU A 101 2.54 -0.41 -1.42
C LEU A 101 3.03 0.16 -2.75
N PRO A 102 4.28 -0.11 -3.16
CA PRO A 102 4.67 0.06 -4.55
C PRO A 102 3.71 -0.74 -5.45
N PHE A 103 3.40 -0.22 -6.62
CA PHE A 103 2.48 -0.87 -7.56
C PHE A 103 2.86 -2.33 -7.82
N GLU A 104 1.87 -3.23 -7.71
CA GLU A 104 2.00 -4.68 -7.88
C GLU A 104 2.99 -5.36 -6.93
N ALA A 105 3.43 -4.70 -5.86
CA ALA A 105 4.20 -5.35 -4.82
C ALA A 105 3.34 -6.38 -4.07
N ASP A 106 3.97 -7.50 -3.69
CA ASP A 106 3.40 -8.41 -2.71
C ASP A 106 2.99 -7.62 -1.47
N ALA A 107 1.84 -7.94 -0.88
CA ALA A 107 1.40 -7.37 0.38
C ALA A 107 2.40 -7.74 1.48
N GLY A 108 3.46 -6.95 1.61
CA GLY A 108 4.48 -7.08 2.64
C GLY A 108 4.02 -6.50 3.97
N ALA A 109 4.83 -6.69 5.02
CA ALA A 109 4.53 -6.39 6.43
C ALA A 109 4.35 -4.89 6.78
N THR A 110 4.06 -4.02 5.81
CA THR A 110 3.92 -2.58 6.02
C THR A 110 2.49 -2.24 6.43
N SER A 111 2.32 -1.72 7.64
CA SER A 111 1.07 -1.10 8.10
C SER A 111 1.33 0.40 8.27
N ASN A 112 0.68 1.24 7.46
CA ASN A 112 0.88 2.68 7.49
C ASN A 112 -0.07 3.38 8.46
N VAL A 113 -1.34 2.96 8.51
CA VAL A 113 -2.33 3.49 9.46
C VAL A 113 -3.07 2.33 10.08
N ASN A 114 -2.99 2.21 11.41
CA ASN A 114 -3.77 1.26 12.19
C ASN A 114 -4.95 1.99 12.84
N PHE A 115 -6.13 1.40 12.82
CA PHE A 115 -7.34 2.03 13.34
C PHE A 115 -8.29 0.99 13.94
N ASP A 116 -9.07 1.44 14.93
CA ASP A 116 -10.25 0.74 15.41
C ASP A 116 -11.51 1.21 14.68
N ALA A 117 -12.61 0.49 14.88
CA ALA A 117 -13.88 0.82 14.25
C ALA A 117 -14.35 2.26 14.61
N GLY A 118 -14.82 3.00 13.60
CA GLY A 118 -15.32 4.37 13.73
C GLY A 118 -14.26 5.46 13.89
N GLN A 119 -12.97 5.11 13.89
CA GLN A 119 -11.91 6.12 14.03
C GLN A 119 -11.70 6.93 12.74
N THR A 120 -11.27 8.17 12.93
CA THR A 120 -10.68 9.01 11.89
C THR A 120 -9.27 9.35 12.32
N ILE A 121 -8.27 8.81 11.62
CA ILE A 121 -6.86 8.98 11.98
C ILE A 121 -6.02 9.02 10.71
N ALA A 122 -4.85 9.66 10.77
CA ALA A 122 -3.93 9.74 9.66
C ALA A 122 -2.49 9.47 10.11
N ASN A 123 -1.66 9.03 9.17
CA ASN A 123 -0.22 8.91 9.35
C ASN A 123 0.52 9.32 8.07
N GLN A 124 1.71 9.88 8.23
CA GLN A 124 2.59 10.18 7.11
C GLN A 124 3.37 8.94 6.70
N ALA A 125 3.55 8.75 5.39
CA ALA A 125 4.30 7.64 4.81
C ALA A 125 5.12 8.09 3.61
N THR A 126 6.26 7.44 3.41
CA THR A 126 7.03 7.51 2.17
C THR A 126 6.89 6.19 1.44
N VAL A 127 6.49 6.22 0.16
CA VAL A 127 6.18 5.04 -0.62
C VAL A 127 6.93 5.12 -1.95
N GLN A 128 7.61 4.03 -2.32
CA GLN A 128 8.23 3.94 -3.63
C GLN A 128 7.15 3.84 -4.70
N LEU A 129 7.35 4.54 -5.81
CA LEU A 129 6.49 4.42 -6.98
C LEU A 129 6.85 3.12 -7.73
N GLY A 130 5.84 2.42 -8.23
CA GLY A 130 6.00 1.34 -9.20
C GLY A 130 5.34 1.69 -10.53
N GLY A 131 5.51 0.83 -11.53
CA GLY A 131 4.89 1.00 -12.85
C GLY A 131 5.16 2.38 -13.47
N THR A 132 4.09 3.04 -13.91
CA THR A 132 4.10 4.43 -14.40
C THR A 132 3.52 5.34 -13.32
N ASN A 133 4.30 5.68 -12.28
CA ASN A 133 3.89 6.57 -11.19
C ASN A 133 2.71 6.08 -10.33
N GLN A 134 2.66 4.78 -10.04
CA GLN A 134 1.53 4.17 -9.32
C GLN A 134 1.92 3.66 -7.93
N ILE A 135 0.93 3.64 -7.04
CA ILE A 135 0.97 2.94 -5.75
C ILE A 135 -0.34 2.18 -5.54
N ASP A 136 -0.26 1.11 -4.75
CA ASP A 136 -1.44 0.35 -4.32
C ASP A 136 -1.80 0.68 -2.87
N ILE A 137 -3.10 0.75 -2.60
CA ILE A 137 -3.69 0.95 -1.28
C ILE A 137 -4.42 -0.33 -0.91
N PHE A 138 -4.04 -0.95 0.20
CA PHE A 138 -4.62 -2.19 0.69
C PHE A 138 -5.26 -1.99 2.07
N ASN A 139 -6.47 -2.53 2.26
CA ASN A 139 -7.11 -2.62 3.56
C ASN A 139 -7.18 -4.09 4.03
N ALA A 140 -6.73 -4.36 5.25
CA ALA A 140 -6.61 -5.73 5.74
C ALA A 140 -7.95 -6.37 6.12
N ALA A 141 -8.82 -5.63 6.81
CA ALA A 141 -10.08 -6.13 7.35
C ALA A 141 -11.16 -5.04 7.39
N GLY A 142 -12.42 -5.46 7.50
CA GLY A 142 -13.55 -4.55 7.47
C GLY A 142 -13.61 -3.71 6.18
N SER A 143 -14.23 -2.56 6.28
CA SER A 143 -14.35 -1.57 5.21
C SER A 143 -13.97 -0.21 5.76
N VAL A 144 -13.29 0.63 4.96
CA VAL A 144 -12.83 1.94 5.43
C VAL A 144 -12.73 2.93 4.28
N ASP A 145 -13.10 4.19 4.55
CA ASP A 145 -12.82 5.26 3.61
C ASP A 145 -11.37 5.71 3.75
N VAL A 146 -10.70 5.92 2.62
CA VAL A 146 -9.30 6.33 2.57
C VAL A 146 -9.17 7.62 1.78
N PHE A 147 -8.34 8.51 2.30
CA PHE A 147 -7.90 9.68 1.57
C PHE A 147 -6.39 9.87 1.67
N ILE A 148 -5.79 10.41 0.62
CA ILE A 148 -4.34 10.62 0.53
C ILE A 148 -4.04 12.03 0.05
N ASP A 149 -3.18 12.71 0.80
CA ASP A 149 -2.61 14.01 0.46
C ASP A 149 -1.14 13.85 0.08
N LEU A 150 -0.75 14.27 -1.12
CA LEU A 150 0.65 14.36 -1.55
C LEU A 150 1.32 15.58 -0.90
N GLN A 151 2.47 15.37 -0.25
CA GLN A 151 3.20 16.41 0.49
C GLN A 151 4.62 16.67 -0.06
N GLY A 152 5.10 15.77 -0.90
CA GLY A 152 6.36 15.93 -1.59
C GLY A 152 6.80 14.64 -2.26
N VAL A 153 7.98 14.68 -2.86
CA VAL A 153 8.57 13.56 -3.59
C VAL A 153 10.05 13.42 -3.27
N PHE A 154 10.58 12.22 -3.48
CA PHE A 154 12.01 12.00 -3.61
C PHE A 154 12.33 11.76 -5.08
N GLY A 155 13.24 12.57 -5.62
CA GLY A 155 13.70 12.48 -6.99
C GLY A 155 15.15 12.91 -7.12
N ASN A 156 15.76 12.62 -8.26
CA ASN A 156 17.11 13.09 -8.55
C ASN A 156 17.03 14.57 -8.92
N ILE A 157 17.92 15.38 -8.37
CA ILE A 157 18.13 16.75 -8.86
C ILE A 157 19.26 16.69 -9.88
N VAL A 158 19.06 17.34 -11.03
CA VAL A 158 20.10 17.54 -12.05
C VAL A 158 20.90 18.80 -11.72
#